data_AF-A0A1G2YT60-F1
#
_entry.id   AF-A0A1G2YT60-F1
#
_cell.length_a   1.000
_cell.length_b   1.000
_cell.length_c   1.000
_cell.angle_alpha   90.00
_cell.angle_beta   90.00
_cell.angle_gamma   90.00
#
_symmetry.space_group_name_H-M   'P 1'
#
loop_
_entity.id
_entity.type
_entity.pdbx_description
1 polymer ?
#
loop_
_entity_poly.entity_id
_entity_poly.type
_entity_poly.pdbx_seq_one_letter_code
_entity_poly.pdbx_strand_id
1 'polypeptide(L)'
;MKKMIRDRSVYFLVFCLLACWIVSNNCWAADISYSPSKKSWVFSKGNVSHYKDVLRTKGYDVNSVEEIKRATKDDESTVRIKAMYLLAYQIGSESIPTIKDALNDSWPSVRCNAARLLGMLGDRSGLEVMRRDMAEFTREDWKEEEAQDEFGKLRRDIPFDLQTKDGRLLLALRAAEVLAECGDVGGYELAAKSVLDGIPLHRTVAIYVLSDISRLDEAKLKDKGCNPEAILLLVAEKETDYNVLNILIACVHNMKSESTIRILEKVQNSPHLKDEQKKKVQTGLETARKNLEKEKQGSTKNKTENKTENK
;
A
#
# COMPACT_ATOMS: atom_id res chain seq x y z
N MET A 1 36.52 40.78 12.95
CA MET A 1 35.16 41.19 13.37
C MET A 1 34.19 40.66 12.34
N LYS A 2 33.17 39.85 12.59
CA LYS A 2 32.68 39.10 13.75
C LYS A 2 31.99 37.87 13.16
N LYS A 3 32.21 36.69 13.77
CA LYS A 3 31.39 35.49 13.62
C LYS A 3 29.92 35.87 13.71
N MET A 4 29.14 35.62 12.67
CA MET A 4 27.69 35.48 12.82
C MET A 4 27.41 33.99 12.95
N ILE A 5 27.02 33.64 14.17
CA ILE A 5 26.79 32.30 14.67
C ILE A 5 25.68 31.67 13.84
N ARG A 6 26.04 30.61 13.11
CA ARG A 6 25.16 29.73 12.35
C ARG A 6 24.41 28.85 13.36
N ASP A 7 23.35 29.41 13.92
CA ASP A 7 22.56 28.77 14.95
C ASP A 7 21.69 27.64 14.33
N ARG A 8 22.12 26.39 14.53
CA ARG A 8 21.43 25.17 14.07
C ARG A 8 20.01 25.04 14.66
N SER A 9 19.71 25.78 15.71
CA SER A 9 18.41 25.80 16.40
C SER A 9 17.29 26.43 15.54
N VAL A 10 17.62 27.46 14.76
CA VAL A 10 16.64 28.17 13.92
C VAL A 10 16.30 27.36 12.66
N TYR A 11 17.28 26.64 12.10
CA TYR A 11 17.02 25.68 11.02
C TYR A 11 16.15 24.52 11.50
N PHE A 12 16.32 24.03 12.73
CA PHE A 12 15.51 22.95 13.28
C PHE A 12 14.04 23.37 13.53
N LEU A 13 13.81 24.61 13.99
CA LEU A 13 12.46 25.15 14.18
C LEU A 13 11.74 25.46 12.85
N VAL A 14 12.45 25.95 11.84
CA VAL A 14 11.90 26.12 10.48
C VAL A 14 11.65 24.77 9.82
N PHE A 15 12.50 23.76 10.04
CA PHE A 15 12.28 22.38 9.57
C PHE A 15 11.08 21.73 10.27
N CYS A 16 10.87 21.97 11.57
CA CYS A 16 9.71 21.45 12.30
C CYS A 16 8.39 22.12 11.88
N LEU A 17 8.40 23.42 11.56
CA LEU A 17 7.19 24.14 11.10
C LEU A 17 6.88 23.85 9.62
N LEU A 18 7.88 23.67 8.76
CA LEU A 18 7.68 23.16 7.39
C LEU A 18 7.30 21.68 7.38
N ALA A 19 7.85 20.84 8.26
CA ALA A 19 7.39 19.46 8.41
C ALA A 19 5.93 19.41 8.89
N CYS A 20 5.51 20.32 9.77
CA CYS A 20 4.10 20.41 10.17
C CYS A 20 3.19 20.87 9.03
N TRP A 21 3.64 21.82 8.18
CA TRP A 21 2.89 22.29 7.00
C TRP A 21 2.85 21.25 5.86
N ILE A 22 3.94 20.50 5.67
CA ILE A 22 4.03 19.36 4.74
C ILE A 22 3.14 18.20 5.20
N VAL A 23 3.06 17.93 6.51
CA VAL A 23 2.20 16.87 7.07
C VAL A 23 0.71 17.25 7.03
N SER A 24 0.37 18.55 7.03
CA SER A 24 -1.03 19.01 7.03
C SER A 24 -1.62 19.35 5.66
N ASN A 25 -0.79 19.62 4.62
CA ASN A 25 -1.27 19.94 3.26
C ASN A 25 -0.81 18.98 2.15
N ASN A 26 0.14 18.06 2.39
CA ASN A 26 0.42 17.01 1.41
C ASN A 26 -0.46 15.79 1.65
N CYS A 27 -1.32 15.53 0.67
CA CYS A 27 -2.26 14.40 0.57
C CYS A 27 -1.58 13.01 0.52
N TRP A 28 -0.29 12.92 0.85
CA TRP A 28 0.44 11.67 0.92
C TRP A 28 0.47 11.14 2.36
N ALA A 29 0.72 11.94 3.40
CA ALA A 29 0.90 11.39 4.75
C ALA A 29 -0.42 10.95 5.43
N ALA A 30 -1.55 11.60 5.12
CA ALA A 30 -2.83 11.32 5.78
C ALA A 30 -3.60 10.12 5.21
N ASP A 31 -3.28 9.67 3.99
CA ASP A 31 -3.88 8.47 3.35
C ASP A 31 -2.97 7.22 3.44
N ILE A 32 -1.81 7.30 4.14
CA ILE A 32 -0.70 6.31 4.01
C ILE A 32 -0.65 5.17 5.04
N SER A 33 -1.56 5.06 6.01
CA SER A 33 -1.46 4.00 7.03
C SER A 33 -2.79 3.38 7.47
N TYR A 34 -3.52 2.71 6.57
CA TYR A 34 -4.29 1.52 6.93
C TYR A 34 -4.86 0.82 5.68
N SER A 35 -4.55 -0.46 5.51
CA SER A 35 -5.22 -1.37 4.57
C SER A 35 -6.74 -1.39 4.91
N PRO A 36 -7.68 -1.34 3.93
CA PRO A 36 -7.82 -2.52 3.09
C PRO A 36 -8.24 -2.27 1.65
N SER A 37 -7.67 -3.12 0.79
CA SER A 37 -8.20 -3.67 -0.47
C SER A 37 -9.65 -4.21 -0.41
N LYS A 38 -10.41 -3.92 0.65
CA LYS A 38 -11.82 -4.28 0.81
C LYS A 38 -12.68 -3.12 0.31
N LYS A 39 -13.37 -3.38 -0.80
CA LYS A 39 -14.44 -2.56 -1.38
C LYS A 39 -15.38 -1.92 -0.34
N SER A 40 -15.68 -2.63 0.75
CA SER A 40 -16.48 -2.14 1.87
C SER A 40 -15.93 -0.89 2.58
N TRP A 41 -14.61 -0.77 2.74
CA TRP A 41 -14.01 0.38 3.43
C TRP A 41 -13.91 1.58 2.50
N VAL A 42 -13.40 1.38 1.28
CA VAL A 42 -13.29 2.42 0.25
C VAL A 42 -14.65 3.10 0.01
N PHE A 43 -15.72 2.30 -0.06
CA PHE A 43 -17.08 2.77 -0.24
C PHE A 43 -17.88 2.90 1.06
N SER A 44 -17.20 3.03 2.19
CA SER A 44 -17.86 3.32 3.48
C SER A 44 -18.52 4.70 3.45
N LYS A 45 -19.58 4.87 4.24
CA LYS A 45 -20.34 6.14 4.30
C LYS A 45 -19.45 7.34 4.62
N GLY A 46 -18.49 7.18 5.54
CA GLY A 46 -17.55 8.23 5.93
C GLY A 46 -16.65 8.66 4.77
N ASN A 47 -16.04 7.69 4.08
CA ASN A 47 -15.17 7.96 2.94
C ASN A 47 -15.92 8.59 1.77
N VAL A 48 -17.10 8.06 1.44
CA VAL A 48 -17.95 8.63 0.37
C VAL A 48 -18.38 10.06 0.71
N SER A 49 -18.68 10.37 1.97
CA SER A 49 -18.96 11.75 2.39
C SER A 49 -17.75 12.64 2.14
N HIS A 50 -16.57 12.20 2.58
CA HIS A 50 -15.34 12.94 2.37
C HIS A 50 -15.05 13.20 0.87
N TYR A 51 -15.26 12.20 0.00
CA TYR A 51 -15.10 12.39 -1.45
C TYR A 51 -16.04 13.46 -1.99
N LYS A 52 -17.30 13.44 -1.56
CA LYS A 52 -18.28 14.47 -1.93
C LYS A 52 -17.89 15.85 -1.44
N ASP A 53 -17.39 15.95 -0.22
CA ASP A 53 -17.03 17.23 0.39
C ASP A 53 -15.84 17.87 -0.33
N VAL A 54 -14.81 17.10 -0.68
CA VAL A 54 -13.67 17.58 -1.50
C VAL A 54 -14.16 18.15 -2.83
N LEU A 55 -15.05 17.44 -3.54
CA LEU A 55 -15.57 17.88 -4.84
C LEU A 55 -16.48 19.11 -4.71
N ARG A 56 -17.33 19.18 -3.68
CA ARG A 56 -18.19 20.34 -3.40
C ARG A 56 -17.38 21.59 -3.09
N THR A 57 -16.32 21.46 -2.29
CA THR A 57 -15.42 22.58 -1.97
C THR A 57 -14.76 23.15 -3.23
N LYS A 58 -14.55 22.32 -4.25
CA LYS A 58 -14.04 22.74 -5.56
C LYS A 58 -15.12 23.24 -6.53
N GLY A 59 -16.40 23.16 -6.16
CA GLY A 59 -17.52 23.66 -6.96
C GLY A 59 -18.13 22.64 -7.92
N TYR A 60 -17.79 21.35 -7.82
CA TYR A 60 -18.40 20.30 -8.64
C TYR A 60 -19.74 19.84 -8.04
N ASP A 61 -20.75 19.62 -8.89
CA ASP A 61 -22.00 18.98 -8.45
C ASP A 61 -21.83 17.45 -8.37
N VAL A 62 -21.74 16.97 -7.13
CA VAL A 62 -21.57 15.55 -6.80
C VAL A 62 -22.78 14.67 -7.08
N ASN A 63 -23.91 15.24 -7.54
CA ASN A 63 -25.06 14.46 -7.98
C ASN A 63 -25.10 14.28 -9.51
N SER A 64 -24.22 14.97 -10.24
CA SER A 64 -24.10 14.88 -11.69
C SER A 64 -22.88 14.03 -12.07
N VAL A 65 -23.14 12.92 -12.77
CA VAL A 65 -22.09 12.02 -13.27
C VAL A 65 -21.11 12.76 -14.19
N GLU A 66 -21.60 13.67 -15.03
CA GLU A 66 -20.77 14.44 -15.96
C GLU A 66 -19.88 15.46 -15.25
N GLU A 67 -20.37 16.07 -14.16
CA GLU A 67 -19.56 16.95 -13.32
C GLU A 67 -18.45 16.18 -12.60
N ILE A 68 -18.75 14.98 -12.10
CA ILE A 68 -17.75 14.11 -11.47
C ILE A 68 -16.72 13.64 -12.49
N LYS A 69 -17.14 13.27 -13.71
CA LYS A 69 -16.21 12.96 -14.81
C LYS A 69 -15.33 14.15 -15.19
N ARG A 70 -15.81 15.38 -15.06
CA ARG A 70 -14.95 16.56 -15.25
C ARG A 70 -13.93 16.69 -14.13
N ALA A 71 -14.35 16.45 -12.89
CA ALA A 71 -13.47 16.49 -11.72
C ALA A 71 -12.34 15.45 -11.76
N THR A 72 -12.47 14.34 -12.51
CA THR A 72 -11.35 13.41 -12.72
C THR A 72 -10.21 14.00 -13.56
N LYS A 73 -10.40 15.18 -14.15
CA LYS A 73 -9.41 15.94 -14.93
C LYS A 73 -9.03 17.27 -14.28
N ASP A 74 -9.40 17.47 -13.01
CA ASP A 74 -9.05 18.67 -12.24
C ASP A 74 -7.52 18.84 -12.12
N ASP A 75 -7.05 20.07 -11.99
CA ASP A 75 -5.62 20.37 -11.85
C ASP A 75 -5.02 19.74 -10.57
N GLU A 76 -5.81 19.63 -9.50
CA GLU A 76 -5.37 19.05 -8.24
C GLU A 76 -5.53 17.52 -8.23
N SER A 77 -4.43 16.79 -8.02
CA SER A 77 -4.42 15.32 -8.03
C SER A 77 -5.34 14.69 -6.98
N THR A 78 -5.50 15.34 -5.82
CA THR A 78 -6.44 14.93 -4.77
C THR A 78 -7.87 14.91 -5.29
N VAL A 79 -8.28 15.96 -6.00
CA VAL A 79 -9.62 16.08 -6.57
C VAL A 79 -9.83 14.99 -7.61
N ARG A 80 -8.85 14.76 -8.50
CA ARG A 80 -8.90 13.67 -9.49
C ARG A 80 -9.12 12.31 -8.83
N ILE A 81 -8.37 12.01 -7.77
CA ILE A 81 -8.48 10.74 -7.03
C ILE A 81 -9.86 10.60 -6.39
N LYS A 82 -10.32 11.61 -5.63
CA LYS A 82 -11.63 11.53 -4.95
C LYS A 82 -12.78 11.46 -5.96
N ALA A 83 -12.66 12.13 -7.11
CA ALA A 83 -13.62 12.04 -8.20
C ALA A 83 -13.70 10.64 -8.79
N MET A 84 -12.57 9.97 -9.05
CA MET A 84 -12.57 8.57 -9.52
C MET A 84 -13.28 7.63 -8.54
N TYR A 85 -12.97 7.75 -7.24
CA TYR A 85 -13.63 6.93 -6.21
C TYR A 85 -15.13 7.20 -6.14
N LEU A 86 -15.54 8.46 -6.18
CA LEU A 86 -16.97 8.81 -6.17
C LEU A 86 -17.68 8.32 -7.44
N LEU A 87 -17.05 8.42 -8.60
CA LEU A 87 -17.58 7.91 -9.86
C LEU A 87 -17.79 6.40 -9.79
N ALA A 88 -16.78 5.64 -9.37
CA ALA A 88 -16.90 4.18 -9.19
C ALA A 88 -17.95 3.79 -8.15
N TYR A 89 -18.12 4.60 -7.10
CA TYR A 89 -19.17 4.37 -6.12
C TYR A 89 -20.58 4.55 -6.72
N GLN A 90 -20.77 5.57 -7.55
CA GLN A 90 -22.09 5.91 -8.10
C GLN A 90 -22.52 5.02 -9.26
N ILE A 91 -21.61 4.75 -10.21
CA ILE A 91 -21.93 4.07 -11.47
C ILE A 91 -21.19 2.75 -11.66
N GLY A 92 -20.40 2.31 -10.68
CA GLY A 92 -19.74 1.01 -10.70
C GLY A 92 -18.86 0.81 -11.92
N SER A 93 -19.04 -0.31 -12.61
CA SER A 93 -18.24 -0.70 -13.78
C SER A 93 -18.35 0.27 -14.97
N GLU A 94 -19.40 1.10 -15.05
CA GLU A 94 -19.53 2.12 -16.11
C GLU A 94 -18.47 3.23 -15.99
N SER A 95 -17.83 3.37 -14.82
CA SER A 95 -16.71 4.30 -14.60
C SER A 95 -15.38 3.83 -15.20
N ILE A 96 -15.25 2.55 -15.59
CA ILE A 96 -13.99 1.94 -16.03
C ILE A 96 -13.29 2.75 -17.14
N PRO A 97 -13.97 3.21 -18.22
CA PRO A 97 -13.32 4.00 -19.26
C PRO A 97 -12.66 5.27 -18.72
N THR A 98 -13.36 6.01 -17.86
CA THR A 98 -12.83 7.23 -17.23
C THR A 98 -11.66 6.95 -16.29
N ILE A 99 -11.70 5.84 -15.56
CA ILE A 99 -10.59 5.46 -14.67
C ILE A 99 -9.37 4.97 -15.48
N LYS A 100 -9.57 4.34 -16.64
CA LYS A 100 -8.48 3.97 -17.55
C LYS A 100 -7.72 5.18 -18.06
N ASP A 101 -8.40 6.29 -18.34
CA ASP A 101 -7.73 7.54 -18.73
C ASP A 101 -6.70 7.99 -17.67
N ALA A 102 -7.04 7.83 -16.39
CA ALA A 102 -6.19 8.21 -15.27
C ALA A 102 -4.95 7.31 -15.08
N LEU A 103 -4.85 6.18 -15.80
CA LEU A 103 -3.61 5.41 -15.88
C LEU A 103 -2.49 6.13 -16.65
N ASN A 104 -2.82 7.19 -17.38
CA ASN A 104 -1.87 8.05 -18.09
C ASN A 104 -1.59 9.37 -17.34
N ASP A 105 -2.07 9.50 -16.10
CA ASP A 105 -1.87 10.72 -15.31
C ASP A 105 -0.39 10.98 -15.04
N SER A 106 0.00 12.25 -14.97
CA SER A 106 1.39 12.60 -14.67
C SER A 106 1.81 12.19 -13.26
N TRP A 107 0.87 12.19 -12.32
CA TRP A 107 1.11 11.88 -10.93
C TRP A 107 1.05 10.37 -10.65
N PRO A 108 2.12 9.77 -10.11
CA PRO A 108 2.15 8.33 -9.82
C PRO A 108 1.07 7.89 -8.84
N SER A 109 0.70 8.74 -7.87
CA SER A 109 -0.39 8.46 -6.93
C SER A 109 -1.74 8.30 -7.63
N VAL A 110 -2.02 9.12 -8.65
CA VAL A 110 -3.27 9.03 -9.42
C VAL A 110 -3.28 7.70 -10.18
N ARG A 111 -2.18 7.34 -10.84
CA ARG A 111 -2.05 6.05 -11.55
C ARG A 111 -2.21 4.85 -10.62
N CYS A 112 -1.59 4.89 -9.43
CA CYS A 112 -1.73 3.82 -8.42
C CYS A 112 -3.19 3.66 -7.95
N ASN A 113 -3.88 4.77 -7.66
CA ASN A 113 -5.29 4.74 -7.26
C ASN A 113 -6.21 4.26 -8.39
N ALA A 114 -5.96 4.69 -9.62
CA ALA A 114 -6.69 4.21 -10.80
C ALA A 114 -6.51 2.70 -10.98
N ALA A 115 -5.28 2.19 -10.93
CA ALA A 115 -4.99 0.76 -11.05
C ALA A 115 -5.65 -0.07 -9.93
N ARG A 116 -5.59 0.40 -8.67
CA ARG A 116 -6.27 -0.23 -7.54
C ARG A 116 -7.78 -0.28 -7.74
N LEU A 117 -8.39 0.84 -8.12
CA LEU A 117 -9.83 0.94 -8.32
C LEU A 117 -10.31 0.08 -9.49
N LEU A 118 -9.55 0.02 -10.58
CA LEU A 118 -9.81 -0.89 -11.70
C LEU A 118 -9.77 -2.36 -11.24
N GLY A 119 -8.76 -2.74 -10.46
CA GLY A 119 -8.66 -4.08 -9.87
C GLY A 119 -9.87 -4.44 -9.00
N MET A 120 -10.36 -3.49 -8.18
CA MET A 120 -11.59 -3.64 -7.39
C MET A 120 -12.86 -3.78 -8.23
N LEU A 121 -12.86 -3.25 -9.45
CA LEU A 121 -13.93 -3.37 -10.45
C LEU A 121 -13.75 -4.60 -11.37
N GLY A 122 -12.69 -5.40 -11.17
CA GLY A 122 -12.40 -6.59 -11.95
C GLY A 122 -11.61 -6.33 -13.25
N ASP A 123 -11.19 -5.10 -13.50
CA ASP A 123 -10.38 -4.73 -14.67
C ASP A 123 -8.88 -4.77 -14.33
N ARG A 124 -8.09 -5.51 -15.13
CA ARG A 124 -6.66 -5.74 -14.88
C ARG A 124 -5.73 -4.83 -15.69
N SER A 125 -6.25 -3.83 -16.40
CA SER A 125 -5.44 -2.93 -17.26
C SER A 125 -4.40 -2.14 -16.47
N GLY A 126 -4.64 -1.86 -15.19
CA GLY A 126 -3.69 -1.16 -14.34
C GLY A 126 -2.39 -1.92 -14.03
N LEU A 127 -2.36 -3.25 -14.18
CA LEU A 127 -1.19 -4.05 -13.81
C LEU A 127 0.04 -3.72 -14.64
N GLU A 128 -0.13 -3.57 -15.95
CA GLU A 128 1.01 -3.28 -16.83
C GLU A 128 1.61 -1.91 -16.53
N VAL A 129 0.76 -0.94 -16.24
CA VAL A 129 1.16 0.40 -15.81
C VAL A 129 1.92 0.34 -14.49
N MET A 130 1.48 -0.46 -13.52
CA MET A 130 2.19 -0.62 -12.25
C MET A 130 3.54 -1.33 -12.41
N ARG A 131 3.66 -2.34 -13.29
CA ARG A 131 4.96 -2.98 -13.58
C ARG A 131 5.93 -2.00 -14.23
N ARG A 132 5.46 -1.25 -15.23
CA ARG A 132 6.22 -0.19 -15.91
C ARG A 132 6.70 0.87 -14.91
N ASP A 133 5.78 1.40 -14.09
CA ASP A 133 6.11 2.42 -13.09
C ASP A 133 7.11 1.89 -12.05
N MET A 134 6.93 0.67 -11.54
CA MET A 134 7.87 0.04 -10.62
C MET A 134 9.27 -0.09 -11.23
N ALA A 135 9.36 -0.54 -12.49
CA ALA A 135 10.63 -0.65 -13.20
C ALA A 135 11.27 0.73 -13.41
N GLU A 136 10.49 1.72 -13.86
CA GLU A 136 10.95 3.08 -14.11
C GLU A 136 11.49 3.76 -12.85
N PHE A 137 10.79 3.64 -11.71
CA PHE A 137 11.24 4.24 -10.45
C PHE A 137 12.47 3.55 -9.84
N THR A 138 12.74 2.29 -10.19
CA THR A 138 13.92 1.55 -9.71
C THR A 138 15.15 1.69 -10.61
N ARG A 139 15.02 2.39 -11.74
CA ARG A 139 16.14 2.65 -12.64
C ARG A 139 17.32 3.32 -11.93
N GLU A 140 18.51 2.82 -12.23
CA GLU A 140 19.78 3.39 -11.76
C GLU A 140 20.15 4.65 -12.54
N ASP A 141 19.79 4.72 -13.82
CA ASP A 141 20.08 5.82 -14.74
C ASP A 141 19.03 6.94 -14.71
N TRP A 142 18.32 7.12 -13.59
CA TRP A 142 17.30 8.17 -13.43
C TRP A 142 17.89 9.57 -13.66
N LYS A 143 17.43 10.24 -14.72
CA LYS A 143 17.79 11.63 -15.06
C LYS A 143 16.57 12.54 -14.94
N GLU A 144 16.67 13.54 -14.08
CA GLU A 144 15.58 14.45 -13.69
C GLU A 144 15.19 15.43 -14.82
N GLU A 145 16.18 16.04 -15.51
CA GLU A 145 15.93 17.21 -16.37
C GLU A 145 16.13 16.96 -17.88
N GLU A 146 16.90 15.93 -18.27
CA GLU A 146 17.38 15.74 -19.66
C GLU A 146 16.59 14.71 -20.48
N ALA A 147 15.60 14.06 -19.87
CA ALA A 147 14.93 12.94 -20.50
C ALA A 147 13.97 13.43 -21.60
N GLN A 148 14.35 13.18 -22.85
CA GLN A 148 13.49 13.32 -24.03
C GLN A 148 12.62 12.07 -24.27
N ASP A 149 12.66 11.11 -23.34
CA ASP A 149 11.80 9.93 -23.36
C ASP A 149 10.36 10.28 -22.94
N GLU A 150 9.45 9.32 -23.11
CA GLU A 150 8.04 9.49 -22.75
C GLU A 150 7.82 9.76 -21.24
N PHE A 151 8.81 9.47 -20.39
CA PHE A 151 8.76 9.68 -18.94
C PHE A 151 9.29 11.04 -18.52
N GLY A 152 10.05 11.75 -19.34
CA GLY A 152 10.66 13.03 -18.97
C GLY A 152 9.66 14.06 -18.44
N LYS A 153 8.45 14.11 -19.01
CA LYS A 153 7.35 14.93 -18.46
C LYS A 153 6.88 14.41 -17.11
N LEU A 154 6.69 13.10 -16.98
CA LEU A 154 6.26 12.45 -15.73
C LEU A 154 7.26 12.72 -14.60
N ARG A 155 8.57 12.67 -14.86
CA ARG A 155 9.61 12.94 -13.87
C ARG A 155 9.56 14.39 -13.36
N ARG A 156 9.37 15.36 -14.27
CA ARG A 156 9.28 16.80 -13.93
C ARG A 156 8.09 17.15 -13.04
N ASP A 157 6.96 16.49 -13.23
CA ASP A 157 5.73 16.78 -12.49
C ASP A 157 5.73 16.12 -11.08
N ILE A 158 6.69 15.25 -10.76
CA ILE A 158 6.82 14.62 -9.44
C ILE A 158 7.46 15.61 -8.44
N PRO A 159 6.98 15.70 -7.19
CA PRO A 159 7.60 16.51 -6.13
C PRO A 159 9.06 16.16 -5.91
N PHE A 160 9.89 17.16 -5.65
CA PHE A 160 11.33 17.00 -5.48
C PHE A 160 11.72 15.93 -4.44
N ASP A 161 11.01 15.86 -3.30
CA ASP A 161 11.23 14.87 -2.26
C ASP A 161 11.01 13.42 -2.75
N LEU A 162 10.12 13.25 -3.72
CA LEU A 162 9.81 11.97 -4.36
C LEU A 162 10.72 11.65 -5.57
N GLN A 163 11.53 12.60 -6.04
CA GLN A 163 12.55 12.37 -7.07
C GLN A 163 13.84 11.76 -6.51
N THR A 164 14.07 11.91 -5.19
CA THR A 164 15.22 11.32 -4.49
C THR A 164 15.24 9.79 -4.65
N LYS A 165 16.42 9.15 -4.48
CA LYS A 165 16.54 7.69 -4.54
C LYS A 165 15.54 6.98 -3.60
N ASP A 166 15.40 7.49 -2.37
CA ASP A 166 14.48 6.92 -1.39
C ASP A 166 13.01 7.20 -1.72
N GLY A 167 12.71 8.40 -2.24
CA GLY A 167 11.38 8.77 -2.71
C GLY A 167 10.92 7.91 -3.89
N ARG A 168 11.80 7.67 -4.86
CA ARG A 168 11.53 6.78 -6.00
C ARG A 168 11.35 5.34 -5.58
N LEU A 169 12.21 4.84 -4.67
CA LEU A 169 12.03 3.50 -4.13
C LEU A 169 10.68 3.36 -3.42
N LEU A 170 10.24 4.40 -2.70
CA LEU A 170 8.90 4.43 -2.12
C LEU A 170 7.80 4.36 -3.20
N LEU A 171 7.90 5.12 -4.29
CA LEU A 171 6.94 5.06 -5.41
C LEU A 171 6.92 3.67 -6.06
N ALA A 172 8.08 3.04 -6.25
CA ALA A 172 8.18 1.68 -6.78
C ALA A 172 7.49 0.65 -5.87
N LEU A 173 7.71 0.77 -4.55
CA LEU A 173 7.07 -0.10 -3.57
C LEU A 173 5.55 0.11 -3.52
N ARG A 174 5.05 1.32 -3.76
CA ARG A 174 3.60 1.58 -3.88
C ARG A 174 3.00 0.95 -5.13
N ALA A 175 3.72 0.96 -6.26
CA ALA A 175 3.29 0.22 -7.45
C ALA A 175 3.29 -1.30 -7.19
N ALA A 176 4.32 -1.83 -6.50
CA ALA A 176 4.40 -3.22 -6.08
C ALA A 176 3.25 -3.63 -5.14
N GLU A 177 2.82 -2.75 -4.25
CA GLU A 177 1.68 -2.95 -3.36
C GLU A 177 0.38 -3.10 -4.16
N VAL A 178 0.12 -2.20 -5.12
CA VAL A 178 -1.07 -2.31 -5.99
C VAL A 178 -1.05 -3.62 -6.81
N LEU A 179 0.13 -4.04 -7.30
CA LEU A 179 0.29 -5.33 -7.98
C LEU A 179 -0.13 -6.49 -7.06
N ALA A 180 0.40 -6.52 -5.83
CA ALA A 180 0.10 -7.56 -4.84
C ALA A 180 -1.40 -7.60 -4.49
N GLU A 181 -2.01 -6.44 -4.24
CA GLU A 181 -3.46 -6.33 -3.98
C GLU A 181 -4.31 -6.89 -5.12
N CYS A 182 -3.85 -6.71 -6.37
CA CYS A 182 -4.52 -7.23 -7.57
C CYS A 182 -4.11 -8.69 -7.91
N GLY A 183 -3.38 -9.35 -7.01
CA GLY A 183 -2.97 -10.75 -7.14
C GLY A 183 -1.79 -11.01 -8.07
N ASP A 184 -0.99 -9.99 -8.35
CA ASP A 184 0.24 -10.08 -9.12
C ASP A 184 1.47 -10.14 -8.19
N VAL A 185 2.43 -11.02 -8.50
CA VAL A 185 3.62 -11.24 -7.64
C VAL A 185 4.84 -10.44 -8.11
N GLY A 186 4.74 -9.65 -9.17
CA GLY A 186 5.88 -8.95 -9.78
C GLY A 186 6.64 -8.02 -8.83
N GLY A 187 5.98 -7.53 -7.79
CA GLY A 187 6.59 -6.72 -6.74
C GLY A 187 7.39 -7.49 -5.67
N TYR A 188 7.40 -8.83 -5.73
CA TYR A 188 7.99 -9.68 -4.68
C TYR A 188 9.48 -9.40 -4.44
N GLU A 189 10.29 -9.42 -5.50
CA GLU A 189 11.75 -9.29 -5.39
C GLU A 189 12.14 -7.93 -4.82
N LEU A 190 11.50 -6.86 -5.33
CA LEU A 190 11.69 -5.51 -4.83
C LEU A 190 11.37 -5.43 -3.33
N ALA A 191 10.20 -5.94 -2.91
CA ALA A 191 9.80 -5.93 -1.51
C ALA A 191 10.72 -6.78 -0.63
N ALA A 192 11.12 -7.98 -1.09
CA ALA A 192 12.01 -8.86 -0.34
C ALA A 192 13.38 -8.24 -0.07
N LYS A 193 13.91 -7.46 -1.02
CA LYS A 193 15.14 -6.67 -0.82
C LYS A 193 14.90 -5.46 0.08
N SER A 194 13.88 -4.66 -0.23
CA SER A 194 13.60 -3.42 0.48
C SER A 194 13.22 -3.60 1.95
N VAL A 195 12.64 -4.75 2.32
CA VAL A 195 12.32 -5.06 3.72
C VAL A 195 13.55 -5.36 4.57
N LEU A 196 14.69 -5.71 3.95
CA LEU A 196 15.94 -6.00 4.66
C LEU A 196 16.89 -4.80 4.65
N ASP A 197 16.98 -4.10 3.51
CA ASP A 197 18.01 -3.08 3.28
C ASP A 197 17.48 -1.64 3.35
N GLY A 198 16.15 -1.46 3.34
CA GLY A 198 15.53 -0.14 3.26
C GLY A 198 15.48 0.61 4.59
N ILE A 199 15.19 1.91 4.53
CA ILE A 199 14.83 2.70 5.72
C ILE A 199 13.50 2.21 6.31
N PRO A 200 13.15 2.53 7.58
CA PRO A 200 11.92 2.03 8.22
C PRO A 200 10.64 2.22 7.38
N LEU A 201 10.56 3.31 6.62
CA LEU A 201 9.45 3.57 5.72
C LEU A 201 9.37 2.56 4.56
N HIS A 202 10.48 2.24 3.91
CA HIS A 202 10.52 1.22 2.84
C HIS A 202 10.20 -0.17 3.39
N ARG A 203 10.75 -0.51 4.57
CA ARG A 203 10.47 -1.81 5.21
C ARG A 203 8.99 -1.97 5.53
N THR A 204 8.37 -0.92 6.05
CA THR A 204 6.93 -0.86 6.30
C THR A 204 6.11 -1.16 5.04
N VAL A 205 6.40 -0.47 3.93
CA VAL A 205 5.63 -0.69 2.68
C VAL A 205 5.91 -2.08 2.11
N ALA A 206 7.16 -2.54 2.15
CA ALA A 206 7.53 -3.88 1.70
C ALA A 206 6.82 -4.99 2.49
N ILE A 207 6.58 -4.81 3.80
CA ILE A 207 5.77 -5.74 4.60
C ILE A 207 4.34 -5.84 4.08
N TYR A 208 3.72 -4.72 3.67
CA TYR A 208 2.38 -4.77 3.05
C TYR A 208 2.39 -5.60 1.77
N VAL A 209 3.36 -5.37 0.89
CA VAL A 209 3.52 -6.15 -0.36
C VAL A 209 3.66 -7.65 -0.07
N LEU A 210 4.58 -8.01 0.83
CA LEU A 210 4.85 -9.42 1.16
C LEU A 210 3.65 -10.08 1.85
N SER A 211 2.97 -9.35 2.75
CA SER A 211 1.73 -9.81 3.39
C SER A 211 0.66 -10.08 2.34
N ASP A 212 0.46 -9.21 1.37
CA ASP A 212 -0.54 -9.38 0.34
C ASP A 212 -0.21 -10.54 -0.61
N ILE A 213 1.06 -10.66 -1.00
CA ILE A 213 1.54 -11.81 -1.79
C ILE A 213 1.37 -13.12 -1.03
N SER A 214 1.57 -13.15 0.29
CA SER A 214 1.43 -14.37 1.11
C SER A 214 0.00 -14.93 1.13
N ARG A 215 -0.99 -14.11 0.79
CA ARG A 215 -2.41 -14.50 0.73
C ARG A 215 -2.80 -15.10 -0.61
N LEU A 216 -1.90 -15.09 -1.61
CA LEU A 216 -2.14 -15.67 -2.92
C LEU A 216 -2.01 -17.20 -2.91
N ASP A 217 -2.45 -17.82 -4.00
CA ASP A 217 -2.40 -19.27 -4.17
C ASP A 217 -0.98 -19.84 -4.00
N GLU A 218 -0.85 -20.87 -3.18
CA GLU A 218 0.45 -21.42 -2.79
C GLU A 218 1.18 -22.09 -3.97
N ALA A 219 0.45 -22.70 -4.91
CA ALA A 219 1.06 -23.28 -6.09
C ALA A 219 1.62 -22.19 -7.00
N LYS A 220 0.91 -21.06 -7.14
CA LYS A 220 1.41 -19.88 -7.84
C LYS A 220 2.67 -19.30 -7.20
N LEU A 221 2.72 -19.22 -5.87
CA LEU A 221 3.92 -18.75 -5.17
C LEU A 221 5.11 -19.68 -5.40
N LYS A 222 4.90 -20.99 -5.33
CA LYS A 222 5.93 -22.01 -5.58
C LYS A 222 6.46 -21.97 -7.02
N ASP A 223 5.57 -21.86 -8.01
CA ASP A 223 5.94 -21.73 -9.43
C ASP A 223 6.86 -20.52 -9.66
N LYS A 224 6.60 -19.41 -8.97
CA LYS A 224 7.37 -18.18 -9.08
C LYS A 224 8.56 -18.09 -8.11
N GLY A 225 8.83 -19.14 -7.33
CA GLY A 225 9.90 -19.16 -6.34
C GLY A 225 9.73 -18.13 -5.21
N CYS A 226 8.50 -17.64 -4.99
CA CYS A 226 8.21 -16.64 -3.97
C CYS A 226 7.95 -17.31 -2.62
N ASN A 227 8.66 -16.86 -1.59
CA ASN A 227 8.40 -17.24 -0.20
C ASN A 227 8.30 -16.01 0.71
N PRO A 228 7.19 -15.24 0.67
CA PRO A 228 7.02 -14.05 1.49
C PRO A 228 7.02 -14.35 2.99
N GLU A 229 6.50 -15.52 3.40
CA GLU A 229 6.43 -15.91 4.81
C GLU A 229 7.82 -16.08 5.43
N ALA A 230 8.75 -16.71 4.71
CA ALA A 230 10.14 -16.85 5.17
C ALA A 230 10.81 -15.49 5.35
N ILE A 231 10.58 -14.54 4.42
CA ILE A 231 11.12 -13.19 4.53
C ILE A 231 10.51 -12.45 5.73
N LEU A 232 9.18 -12.51 5.91
CA LEU A 232 8.51 -11.88 7.05
C LEU A 232 8.94 -12.49 8.40
N LEU A 233 9.26 -13.79 8.44
CA LEU A 233 9.83 -14.44 9.61
C LEU A 233 11.25 -13.91 9.92
N LEU A 234 12.08 -13.68 8.90
CA LEU A 234 13.39 -13.04 9.09
C LEU A 234 13.26 -11.61 9.63
N VAL A 235 12.27 -10.85 9.15
CA VAL A 235 11.97 -9.51 9.69
C VAL A 235 11.57 -9.60 11.16
N ALA A 236 10.70 -10.55 11.53
CA ALA A 236 10.30 -10.78 12.91
C ALA A 236 11.48 -11.05 13.86
N GLU A 237 12.53 -11.71 13.36
CA GLU A 237 13.71 -12.07 14.13
C GLU A 237 14.72 -10.92 14.25
N LYS A 238 14.84 -10.08 13.22
CA LYS A 238 15.93 -9.09 13.11
C LYS A 238 15.50 -7.64 13.28
N GLU A 239 14.21 -7.33 13.13
CA GLU A 239 13.75 -5.95 13.14
C GLU A 239 13.88 -5.33 14.53
N THR A 240 14.44 -4.12 14.54
CA THR A 240 14.71 -3.36 15.75
C THR A 240 13.84 -2.10 15.84
N ASP A 241 13.29 -1.64 14.72
CA ASP A 241 12.38 -0.51 14.67
C ASP A 241 10.99 -0.90 15.18
N TYR A 242 10.57 -0.22 16.25
CA TYR A 242 9.28 -0.44 16.91
C TYR A 242 8.08 -0.22 15.98
N ASN A 243 8.13 0.77 15.08
CA ASN A 243 7.03 1.04 14.16
C ASN A 243 6.92 -0.05 13.11
N VAL A 244 8.05 -0.49 12.56
CA VAL A 244 8.07 -1.59 11.58
C VAL A 244 7.55 -2.90 12.20
N LEU A 245 7.93 -3.21 13.45
CA LEU A 245 7.39 -4.34 14.19
C LEU A 245 5.87 -4.25 14.38
N ASN A 246 5.34 -3.07 14.71
CA ASN A 246 3.89 -2.88 14.84
C ASN A 246 3.15 -3.10 13.52
N ILE A 247 3.72 -2.65 12.40
CA ILE A 247 3.16 -2.92 11.08
C ILE A 247 3.17 -4.41 10.77
N LEU A 248 4.28 -5.11 11.06
CA LEU A 248 4.36 -6.55 10.89
C LEU A 248 3.24 -7.27 11.66
N ILE A 249 3.05 -6.93 12.94
CA ILE A 249 1.97 -7.49 13.78
C ILE A 249 0.60 -7.25 13.16
N ALA A 250 0.33 -6.03 12.67
CA ALA A 250 -0.95 -5.69 12.07
C ALA A 250 -1.24 -6.48 10.78
N CYS A 251 -0.21 -6.77 9.98
CA CYS A 251 -0.36 -7.43 8.69
C CYS A 251 -0.56 -8.94 8.82
N VAL A 252 0.16 -9.59 9.74
CA VAL A 252 0.15 -11.05 9.86
C VAL A 252 -1.19 -11.63 10.28
N HIS A 253 -2.09 -10.83 10.87
CA HIS A 253 -3.44 -11.26 11.18
C HIS A 253 -4.30 -11.61 9.96
N ASN A 254 -3.93 -11.12 8.77
CA ASN A 254 -4.64 -11.43 7.53
C ASN A 254 -4.04 -12.63 6.77
N MET A 255 -3.00 -13.27 7.30
CA MET A 255 -2.31 -14.42 6.71
C MET A 255 -2.92 -15.76 7.16
N LYS A 256 -2.40 -16.87 6.63
CA LYS A 256 -2.74 -18.22 7.09
C LYS A 256 -2.40 -18.39 8.57
N SER A 257 -3.30 -19.02 9.33
CA SER A 257 -3.20 -19.16 10.79
C SER A 257 -1.86 -19.73 11.27
N GLU A 258 -1.29 -20.74 10.57
CA GLU A 258 0.01 -21.33 10.91
C GLU A 258 1.18 -20.35 10.76
N SER A 259 1.22 -19.61 9.65
CA SER A 259 2.24 -18.61 9.35
C SER A 259 2.17 -17.44 10.32
N THR A 260 0.95 -16.99 10.64
CA THR A 260 0.69 -15.97 11.67
C THR A 260 1.27 -16.37 13.02
N ILE A 261 1.04 -17.61 13.47
CA ILE A 261 1.57 -18.10 14.75
C ILE A 261 3.09 -18.05 14.76
N ARG A 262 3.74 -18.60 13.74
CA ARG A 262 5.21 -18.65 13.65
C ARG A 262 5.84 -17.26 13.71
N ILE A 263 5.26 -16.30 12.99
CA ILE A 263 5.77 -14.92 12.98
C ILE A 263 5.54 -14.26 14.34
N LEU A 264 4.32 -14.32 14.87
CA LEU A 264 3.99 -13.68 16.14
C LEU A 264 4.78 -14.27 17.33
N GLU A 265 5.10 -15.56 17.33
CA GLU A 265 5.96 -16.17 18.35
C GLU A 265 7.38 -15.59 18.34
N LYS A 266 7.94 -15.28 17.16
CA LYS A 266 9.23 -14.60 17.05
C LYS A 266 9.13 -13.16 17.53
N VAL A 267 8.11 -12.44 17.06
CA VAL A 267 7.89 -11.03 17.44
C VAL A 267 7.67 -10.87 18.94
N GLN A 268 6.94 -11.79 19.60
CA GLN A 268 6.68 -11.78 21.05
C GLN A 268 7.95 -11.68 21.89
N ASN A 269 9.03 -12.30 21.43
CA ASN A 269 10.32 -12.36 22.12
C ASN A 269 11.22 -11.18 21.82
N SER A 270 10.81 -10.24 20.95
CA SER A 270 11.62 -9.08 20.61
C SER A 270 11.81 -8.15 21.82
N PRO A 271 13.05 -7.69 22.10
CA PRO A 271 13.32 -6.71 23.16
C PRO A 271 12.85 -5.30 22.78
N HIS A 272 12.52 -5.06 21.51
CA HIS A 272 12.12 -3.75 20.99
C HIS A 272 10.61 -3.47 21.11
N LEU A 273 9.83 -4.43 21.60
CA LEU A 273 8.41 -4.25 21.89
C LEU A 273 8.17 -3.77 23.32
N LYS A 274 7.22 -2.85 23.48
CA LYS A 274 6.69 -2.47 24.79
C LYS A 274 5.64 -3.49 25.25
N ASP A 275 5.35 -3.51 26.55
CA ASP A 275 4.46 -4.50 27.17
C ASP A 275 3.04 -4.48 26.60
N GLU A 276 2.53 -3.32 26.21
CA GLU A 276 1.20 -3.20 25.58
C GLU A 276 1.12 -3.97 24.26
N GLN A 277 2.17 -3.89 23.44
CA GLN A 277 2.27 -4.57 22.16
C GLN A 277 2.46 -6.07 22.37
N LYS A 278 3.27 -6.49 23.34
CA LYS A 278 3.40 -7.90 23.72
C LYS A 278 2.06 -8.51 24.16
N LYS A 279 1.19 -7.74 24.80
CA LYS A 279 -0.20 -8.18 25.09
C LYS A 279 -1.03 -8.34 23.81
N LYS A 280 -0.94 -7.39 22.87
CA LYS A 280 -1.62 -7.48 21.57
C LYS A 280 -1.17 -8.71 20.77
N VAL A 281 0.13 -8.97 20.73
CA VAL A 281 0.71 -10.16 20.09
C VAL A 281 0.20 -11.44 20.74
N GLN A 282 0.16 -11.50 22.07
CA GLN A 282 -0.37 -12.65 22.81
C GLN A 282 -1.85 -12.92 22.49
N THR A 283 -2.71 -11.89 22.50
CA THR A 283 -4.12 -12.01 22.08
C THR A 283 -4.24 -12.48 20.63
N GLY A 284 -3.34 -11.98 19.78
CA GLY A 284 -3.20 -12.39 18.39
C GLY A 284 -2.89 -13.89 18.23
N LEU A 285 -1.91 -14.38 18.99
CA LEU A 285 -1.51 -15.79 19.02
C LEU A 285 -2.65 -16.71 19.45
N GLU A 286 -3.35 -16.34 20.52
CA GLU A 286 -4.52 -17.10 21.01
C GLU A 286 -5.61 -17.19 19.94
N THR A 287 -5.90 -16.08 19.27
CA THR A 287 -6.88 -16.04 18.19
C THR A 287 -6.46 -16.92 17.02
N ALA A 288 -5.20 -16.84 16.58
CA ALA A 288 -4.67 -17.63 15.47
C ALA A 288 -4.66 -19.13 15.78
N ARG A 289 -4.26 -19.53 16.99
CA ARG A 289 -4.30 -20.94 17.45
C ARG A 289 -5.72 -21.50 17.45
N LYS A 290 -6.68 -20.73 17.96
CA LYS A 290 -8.11 -21.12 17.94
C LYS A 290 -8.64 -21.27 16.52
N ASN A 291 -8.26 -20.42 15.59
CA ASN A 291 -8.66 -20.54 14.18
C ASN A 291 -8.05 -21.79 13.54
N LEU A 292 -6.77 -22.06 13.77
CA LEU A 292 -6.09 -23.26 13.27
C LEU A 292 -6.73 -24.56 13.78
N GLU A 293 -7.15 -24.61 15.05
CA GLU A 293 -7.89 -25.75 15.60
C GLU A 293 -9.23 -25.99 14.89
N LYS A 294 -9.99 -24.92 14.63
CA LYS A 294 -11.27 -24.99 13.90
C LYS A 294 -11.06 -25.48 12.46
N GLU A 295 -10.04 -24.99 11.77
CA GLU A 295 -9.68 -25.41 10.41
C GLU A 295 -9.39 -26.93 10.36
N LYS A 296 -8.63 -27.44 11.34
CA LYS A 296 -8.34 -28.88 11.47
C LYS A 296 -9.58 -29.71 11.76
N GLN A 297 -10.46 -29.25 12.65
CA GLN A 297 -11.72 -29.94 12.98
C GLN A 297 -12.69 -30.01 11.78
N GLY A 298 -12.85 -28.89 11.05
CA GLY A 298 -13.68 -28.84 9.84
C GLY A 298 -13.18 -29.75 8.72
N SER A 299 -11.86 -29.81 8.50
CA SER A 299 -11.26 -30.75 7.55
C SER A 299 -11.49 -32.21 7.93
N THR A 300 -11.57 -32.52 9.22
CA THR A 300 -11.76 -33.90 9.71
C THR A 300 -13.22 -34.33 9.50
N LYS A 301 -14.18 -33.43 9.72
CA LYS A 301 -15.61 -33.69 9.52
C LYS A 301 -15.96 -33.93 8.04
N ASN A 302 -15.48 -33.07 7.12
CA ASN A 302 -15.71 -33.23 5.68
C ASN A 302 -15.09 -34.51 5.09
N LYS A 303 -13.94 -34.96 5.61
CA LYS A 303 -13.34 -36.26 5.22
C LYS A 303 -14.15 -37.45 5.70
N THR A 304 -14.91 -37.29 6.77
CA THR A 304 -15.75 -38.36 7.32
C THR A 304 -17.07 -38.46 6.55
N GLU A 305 -17.69 -37.32 6.21
CA GLU A 305 -18.93 -37.25 5.41
C GLU A 305 -18.74 -37.75 3.97
N ASN A 306 -17.65 -37.36 3.28
CA ASN A 306 -17.33 -37.85 1.93
C ASN A 306 -16.98 -39.36 1.85
N LYS A 307 -16.66 -39.99 2.99
CA LYS A 307 -16.45 -41.45 3.08
C LYS A 307 -17.76 -42.22 3.28
N THR A 308 -18.80 -41.57 3.78
CA THR A 308 -20.15 -42.15 3.97
C THR A 308 -21.02 -42.06 2.73
N GLU A 309 -20.83 -41.06 1.86
CA GLU A 309 -21.58 -40.94 0.59
C GLU A 309 -21.01 -41.79 -0.57
N ASN A 310 -19.80 -42.34 -0.43
CA ASN A 310 -19.17 -43.24 -1.41
C ASN A 310 -19.26 -44.74 -1.01
N LYS A 311 -20.21 -45.09 -0.13
CA LYS A 311 -20.57 -46.47 0.23
C LYS A 311 -22.02 -46.73 -0.09
#